data_AF-A0A7S0KCP7-F1
#
_entry.id   AF-A0A7S0KCP7-F1
#
_cell.length_a   1.000
_cell.length_b   1.000
_cell.length_c   1.000
_cell.angle_alpha   90.00
_cell.angle_beta   90.00
_cell.angle_gamma   90.00
#
_symmetry.space_group_name_H-M   'P 1'
#
loop_
_entity.id
_entity.type
_entity.pdbx_description
1 polymer ?
#
loop_
_entity_poly.entity_id
_entity_poly.type
_entity_poly.pdbx_seq_one_letter_code
_entity_poly.pdbx_strand_id
1 'polypeptide(L)'
;MEEGSRSIHKERAEMLGGAIDTAQADKAHARLKRMAAFDSHDYDPADNDLEEDARRARKRADYKAEEQWRWAMSVLIGVVMGFLAFTVDGLIKKFNGWKYGATTSSISPGGAGFGAWLVWVIISCLLAAVAGGLVSHVEPLAAGSGIPELKTYLNGVHLRGLLRIKTLAAKLGGIAFSIGAGLIAGKEGPFVHGGGLVGGGLSAFGSHTLGFRTKKPSHFRNDADKRDFVAIGTAVGVAVAFGAPIGGMLFTVEEGASFHSTGMLWRGVLATC
;
A
#
# COMPACT_ATOMS: atom_id res chain seq x y z
N MET A 1 57.90 -16.74 -2.08
CA MET A 1 57.50 -17.73 -3.10
C MET A 1 55.98 -17.84 -3.27
N GLU A 2 55.17 -16.83 -2.87
CA GLU A 2 53.70 -16.90 -2.92
C GLU A 2 53.04 -16.08 -4.06
N GLU A 3 53.80 -15.32 -4.85
CA GLU A 3 53.21 -14.56 -5.97
C GLU A 3 52.97 -15.40 -7.24
N GLY A 4 53.63 -16.55 -7.38
CA GLY A 4 53.49 -17.41 -8.56
C GLY A 4 52.23 -18.28 -8.61
N SER A 5 51.54 -18.49 -7.47
CA SER A 5 50.34 -19.35 -7.44
C SER A 5 49.05 -18.60 -7.80
N ARG A 6 49.03 -17.26 -7.68
CA ARG A 6 47.83 -16.46 -8.00
C ARG A 6 47.66 -16.18 -9.49
N SER A 7 48.70 -16.22 -10.32
CA SER A 7 48.55 -15.95 -11.77
C SER A 7 48.02 -17.17 -12.53
N ILE A 8 48.44 -18.39 -12.16
CA ILE A 8 48.07 -19.63 -12.87
C ILE A 8 46.57 -19.92 -12.77
N HIS A 9 45.92 -19.57 -11.66
CA HIS A 9 44.47 -19.72 -11.51
C HIS A 9 43.66 -18.69 -12.31
N LYS A 10 44.26 -17.54 -12.65
CA LYS A 10 43.56 -16.47 -13.39
C LYS A 10 43.52 -16.78 -14.89
N GLU A 11 44.65 -17.21 -15.46
CA GLU A 11 44.72 -17.55 -16.90
C GLU A 11 43.93 -18.82 -17.27
N ARG A 12 43.88 -19.82 -16.38
CA ARG A 12 43.13 -21.05 -16.66
C ARG A 12 41.61 -20.85 -16.63
N ALA A 13 41.12 -19.83 -15.93
CA ALA A 13 39.70 -19.49 -15.87
C ALA A 13 39.22 -18.80 -17.16
N GLU A 14 40.10 -18.13 -17.90
CA GLU A 14 39.74 -17.47 -19.17
C GLU A 14 39.70 -18.45 -20.36
N MET A 15 40.45 -19.55 -20.30
CA MET A 15 40.56 -20.54 -21.40
C MET A 15 39.49 -21.64 -21.42
N LEU A 16 38.63 -21.72 -20.39
CA LEU A 16 37.60 -22.75 -20.24
C LEU A 16 36.27 -22.11 -19.80
N GLY A 17 35.69 -21.24 -20.64
CA GLY A 17 34.34 -20.70 -20.45
C GLY A 17 34.01 -20.41 -18.99
N GLY A 18 34.87 -19.60 -18.35
CA GLY A 18 35.06 -19.54 -16.91
C GLY A 18 33.78 -19.60 -16.11
N ALA A 19 33.72 -20.55 -15.18
CA ALA A 19 32.62 -20.71 -14.23
C ALA A 19 32.25 -19.34 -13.65
N ILE A 20 30.98 -18.96 -13.81
CA ILE A 20 30.36 -17.85 -13.08
C ILE A 20 30.84 -17.95 -11.64
N ASP A 21 31.41 -16.87 -11.09
CA ASP A 21 31.87 -16.80 -9.70
C ASP A 21 30.86 -17.52 -8.82
N THR A 22 31.25 -18.67 -8.27
CA THR A 22 30.32 -19.60 -7.59
C THR A 22 29.55 -18.90 -6.46
N ALA A 23 30.17 -17.92 -5.80
CA ALA A 23 29.52 -17.11 -4.76
C ALA A 23 28.48 -16.13 -5.35
N GLN A 24 28.74 -15.59 -6.54
CA GLN A 24 27.79 -14.75 -7.28
C GLN A 24 26.64 -15.59 -7.83
N ALA A 25 26.92 -16.80 -8.32
CA ALA A 25 25.93 -17.77 -8.78
C ALA A 25 25.01 -18.21 -7.64
N ASP A 26 25.55 -18.52 -6.46
CA ASP A 26 24.77 -18.91 -5.28
C ASP A 26 23.87 -17.76 -4.79
N LYS A 27 24.39 -16.53 -4.78
CA LYS A 27 23.58 -15.33 -4.47
C LYS A 27 22.47 -15.12 -5.50
N ALA A 28 22.76 -15.29 -6.79
CA ALA A 28 21.77 -15.18 -7.86
C ALA A 28 20.71 -16.28 -7.75
N HIS A 29 21.10 -17.52 -7.47
CA HIS A 29 20.20 -18.65 -7.30
C HIS A 29 19.30 -18.48 -6.06
N ALA A 30 19.85 -18.00 -4.95
CA ALA A 30 19.07 -17.64 -3.77
C ALA A 30 18.08 -16.50 -4.05
N ARG A 31 18.45 -15.51 -4.87
CA ARG A 31 17.56 -14.43 -5.31
C ARG A 31 16.43 -14.96 -6.19
N LEU A 32 16.73 -15.83 -7.16
CA LEU A 32 15.74 -16.47 -8.03
C LEU A 32 14.74 -17.33 -7.23
N LYS A 33 15.21 -18.09 -6.23
CA LYS A 33 14.32 -18.85 -5.34
C LYS A 33 13.36 -17.95 -4.56
N ARG A 34 13.79 -16.75 -4.12
CA ARG A 34 12.91 -15.77 -3.48
C ARG A 34 11.94 -15.14 -4.48
N MET A 35 12.40 -14.87 -5.71
CA MET A 35 11.57 -14.30 -6.78
C MET A 35 10.46 -15.26 -7.21
N ALA A 36 10.70 -16.56 -7.20
CA ALA A 36 9.71 -17.60 -7.51
C ALA A 36 8.51 -17.63 -6.53
N ALA A 37 8.59 -16.95 -5.39
CA ALA A 37 7.47 -16.82 -4.46
C ALA A 37 6.46 -15.72 -4.87
N PHE A 38 6.79 -14.91 -5.87
CA PHE A 38 5.96 -13.82 -6.35
C PHE A 38 5.39 -14.12 -7.73
N ASP A 39 4.08 -13.97 -7.87
CA ASP A 39 3.36 -14.09 -9.14
C ASP A 39 3.30 -12.71 -9.82
N SER A 40 3.07 -12.66 -11.13
CA SER A 40 2.80 -11.43 -11.86
C SER A 40 1.30 -11.16 -12.02
N HIS A 41 0.94 -9.90 -12.20
CA HIS A 41 -0.38 -9.49 -12.64
C HIS A 41 -0.47 -9.41 -14.16
N ASP A 42 -1.61 -9.84 -14.71
CA ASP A 42 -1.87 -9.80 -16.14
C ASP A 42 -2.59 -8.48 -16.49
N TYR A 43 -1.80 -7.44 -16.79
CA TYR A 43 -2.34 -6.14 -17.19
C TYR A 43 -2.69 -6.03 -18.66
N ASP A 44 -2.11 -6.90 -19.48
CA ASP A 44 -2.41 -6.91 -20.90
C ASP A 44 -3.77 -7.56 -21.13
N PRO A 45 -4.62 -6.95 -21.98
CA PRO A 45 -5.89 -7.56 -22.34
C PRO A 45 -5.64 -8.89 -23.06
N ALA A 46 -6.40 -9.93 -22.70
CA ALA A 46 -6.28 -11.22 -23.36
C ALA A 46 -6.89 -11.14 -24.77
N ASP A 47 -6.08 -11.38 -25.79
CA ASP A 47 -6.54 -11.43 -27.18
C ASP A 47 -6.97 -12.86 -27.52
N ASN A 48 -8.20 -13.21 -27.12
CA ASN A 48 -8.80 -14.51 -27.37
C ASN A 48 -10.19 -14.37 -27.99
N ASP A 49 -10.61 -15.40 -28.74
CA ASP A 49 -11.88 -15.41 -29.46
C ASP A 49 -13.09 -15.18 -28.54
N LEU A 50 -13.02 -15.65 -27.28
CA LEU A 50 -14.08 -15.48 -26.29
C LEU A 50 -14.25 -14.01 -25.88
N GLU A 51 -13.16 -13.29 -25.64
CA GLU A 51 -13.17 -11.86 -25.34
C GLU A 51 -13.61 -11.06 -26.56
N GLU A 52 -13.19 -11.45 -27.77
CA GLU A 52 -13.60 -10.78 -28.99
C GLU A 52 -15.11 -10.93 -29.23
N ASP A 53 -15.66 -12.13 -29.09
CA ASP A 53 -17.09 -12.39 -29.19
C ASP A 53 -17.89 -11.67 -28.10
N ALA A 54 -17.37 -11.63 -26.87
CA ALA A 54 -17.97 -10.84 -25.80
C ALA A 54 -17.98 -9.34 -26.11
N ARG A 55 -16.91 -8.79 -26.70
CA ARG A 55 -16.82 -7.38 -27.13
C ARG A 55 -17.78 -7.09 -28.29
N ARG A 56 -17.91 -7.99 -29.26
CA ARG A 56 -18.86 -7.89 -30.38
C ARG A 56 -20.32 -7.92 -29.91
N ALA A 57 -20.62 -8.68 -28.86
CA ALA A 57 -21.95 -8.76 -28.28
C ALA A 57 -22.35 -7.53 -27.44
N ARG A 58 -21.39 -6.65 -27.06
CA ARG A 58 -21.68 -5.48 -26.23
C ARG A 58 -22.43 -4.40 -27.00
N LYS A 59 -23.45 -3.83 -26.36
CA LYS A 59 -24.21 -2.69 -26.89
C LYS A 59 -23.58 -1.37 -26.43
N ARG A 60 -23.90 -0.28 -27.14
CA ARG A 60 -23.48 1.09 -26.75
C ARG A 60 -23.95 1.48 -25.34
N ALA A 61 -25.07 0.92 -24.87
CA ALA A 61 -25.57 1.14 -23.52
C ALA A 61 -24.63 0.54 -22.45
N ASP A 62 -24.03 -0.62 -22.73
CA ASP A 62 -23.13 -1.31 -21.80
C ASP A 62 -21.83 -0.50 -21.61
N TYR A 63 -21.26 0.02 -22.70
CA TYR A 63 -20.10 0.92 -22.63
C TYR A 63 -20.38 2.19 -21.83
N LYS A 64 -21.57 2.81 -22.00
CA LYS A 64 -21.96 3.99 -21.21
C LYS A 64 -22.12 3.66 -19.73
N ALA A 65 -22.74 2.53 -19.41
CA ALA A 65 -22.92 2.09 -18.04
C ALA A 65 -21.57 1.79 -17.38
N GLU A 66 -20.65 1.13 -18.09
CA GLU A 66 -19.29 0.85 -17.62
C GLU A 66 -18.54 2.14 -17.29
N GLU A 67 -18.57 3.12 -18.18
CA GLU A 67 -17.95 4.43 -17.95
C GLU A 67 -18.55 5.12 -16.73
N GLN A 68 -19.88 5.15 -16.60
CA GLN A 68 -20.54 5.71 -15.42
C GLN A 68 -20.11 5.04 -14.12
N TRP A 69 -19.98 3.71 -14.12
CA TRP A 69 -19.49 2.96 -12.96
C TRP A 69 -18.03 3.28 -12.65
N ARG A 70 -17.17 3.47 -13.66
CA ARG A 70 -15.77 3.88 -13.48
C ARG A 70 -15.68 5.22 -12.76
N TRP A 71 -16.45 6.22 -13.19
CA TRP A 71 -16.53 7.53 -12.54
C TRP A 71 -17.08 7.43 -11.11
N ALA A 72 -18.19 6.69 -10.93
CA ALA A 72 -18.81 6.51 -9.62
C ALA A 72 -17.86 5.84 -8.61
N MET A 73 -17.08 4.84 -9.04
CA MET A 73 -16.08 4.18 -8.20
C MET A 73 -14.94 5.11 -7.82
N SER A 74 -14.43 5.91 -8.75
CA SER A 74 -13.39 6.90 -8.46
C SER A 74 -13.84 7.90 -7.40
N VAL A 75 -15.05 8.45 -7.50
CA VAL A 75 -15.62 9.34 -6.48
C VAL A 75 -15.79 8.61 -5.14
N LEU A 76 -16.28 7.37 -5.16
CA LEU A 76 -16.47 6.58 -3.94
C LEU A 76 -15.14 6.31 -3.21
N ILE A 77 -14.05 6.06 -3.94
CA ILE A 77 -12.71 5.91 -3.37
C ILE A 77 -12.29 7.18 -2.62
N GLY A 78 -12.49 8.35 -3.23
CA GLY A 78 -12.25 9.66 -2.61
C GLY A 78 -13.01 9.83 -1.29
N VAL A 79 -14.33 9.63 -1.33
CA VAL A 79 -15.21 9.77 -0.15
C VAL A 79 -14.82 8.81 0.98
N VAL A 80 -14.59 7.53 0.65
CA VAL A 80 -14.24 6.53 1.66
C VAL A 80 -12.89 6.83 2.28
N MET A 81 -11.87 7.16 1.49
CA MET A 81 -10.55 7.47 2.01
C MET A 81 -10.55 8.77 2.84
N GLY A 82 -11.29 9.79 2.42
CA GLY A 82 -11.47 11.02 3.19
C GLY A 82 -12.11 10.77 4.55
N PHE A 83 -13.15 9.93 4.61
CA PHE A 83 -13.78 9.52 5.88
C PHE A 83 -12.83 8.73 6.79
N LEU A 84 -12.04 7.81 6.22
CA LEU A 84 -11.04 7.05 6.97
C LEU A 84 -9.95 7.96 7.56
N ALA A 85 -9.44 8.90 6.77
CA ALA A 85 -8.45 9.87 7.23
C ALA A 85 -9.00 10.79 8.33
N PHE A 86 -10.23 11.29 8.18
CA PHE A 86 -10.92 12.06 9.22
C PHE A 86 -11.02 11.27 10.53
N THR A 87 -11.36 9.98 10.44
CA THR A 87 -11.45 9.09 11.60
C THR A 87 -10.09 8.89 12.26
N VAL A 88 -9.04 8.64 11.49
CA VAL A 88 -7.67 8.46 12.02
C VAL A 88 -7.17 9.74 12.69
N ASP A 89 -7.37 10.91 12.07
CA ASP A 89 -6.99 12.20 12.64
C ASP A 89 -7.76 12.51 13.93
N GLY A 90 -9.06 12.19 13.96
CA GLY A 90 -9.88 12.28 15.17
C GLY A 90 -9.33 11.39 16.30
N LEU A 91 -8.94 10.16 15.98
CA LEU A 91 -8.33 9.24 16.95
C LEU A 91 -6.99 9.75 17.47
N ILE A 92 -6.11 10.24 16.59
CA ILE A 92 -4.81 10.82 16.97
C ILE A 92 -5.01 12.01 17.92
N LYS A 93 -5.93 12.93 17.59
CA LYS A 93 -6.27 14.07 18.46
C LYS A 93 -6.77 13.62 19.82
N LYS A 94 -7.62 12.59 19.87
CA LYS A 94 -8.15 12.04 21.11
C LYS A 94 -7.08 11.36 21.96
N PHE A 95 -6.18 10.57 21.36
CA PHE A 95 -5.06 9.96 22.06
C PHE A 95 -4.08 10.99 22.60
N ASN A 96 -3.74 11.99 21.80
CA ASN A 96 -2.87 13.09 22.25
C ASN A 96 -3.54 13.91 23.36
N GLY A 97 -4.82 14.26 23.22
CA GLY A 97 -5.56 14.99 24.25
C GLY A 97 -5.63 14.21 25.57
N TRP A 98 -5.87 12.90 25.51
CA TRP A 98 -5.86 12.04 26.70
C TRP A 98 -4.46 11.93 27.33
N LYS A 99 -3.42 11.67 26.53
CA LYS A 99 -2.03 11.53 27.00
C LYS A 99 -1.53 12.83 27.65
N TYR A 100 -1.67 13.96 26.96
CA TYR A 100 -1.22 15.25 27.47
C TYR A 100 -2.09 15.72 28.64
N GLY A 101 -3.41 15.48 28.61
CA GLY A 101 -4.29 15.79 29.73
C GLY A 101 -3.92 15.02 31.02
N ALA A 102 -3.67 13.72 30.90
CA ALA A 102 -3.24 12.89 32.03
C ALA A 102 -1.85 13.30 32.57
N THR A 103 -0.93 13.62 31.66
CA THR A 103 0.42 14.06 32.03
C THR A 103 0.37 15.41 32.74
N THR A 104 -0.32 16.41 32.19
CA THR A 104 -0.43 17.75 32.77
C THR A 104 -1.16 17.74 34.11
N SER A 105 -2.20 16.93 34.28
CA SER A 105 -2.90 16.78 35.57
C SER A 105 -2.01 16.18 36.65
N SER A 106 -0.98 15.43 36.26
CA SER A 106 0.01 14.82 37.17
C SER A 106 1.17 15.76 37.50
N ILE A 107 1.28 16.92 36.84
CA ILE A 107 2.30 17.94 37.13
C ILE A 107 1.81 18.79 38.30
N SER A 108 2.25 18.44 39.51
CA SER A 108 2.00 19.26 40.69
C SER A 108 2.85 20.55 40.70
N PRO A 109 2.35 21.71 41.17
CA PRO A 109 3.11 22.96 41.24
C PRO A 109 4.36 22.98 42.15
N GLY A 110 4.66 21.89 42.88
CA GLY A 110 5.79 21.84 43.82
C GLY A 110 6.36 20.45 44.10
N GLY A 111 5.96 19.42 43.35
CA GLY A 111 6.42 18.03 43.53
C GLY A 111 7.46 17.61 42.47
N ALA A 112 8.26 16.59 42.80
CA ALA A 112 9.25 16.03 41.89
C ALA A 112 8.57 15.48 40.62
N GLY A 113 8.99 15.97 39.45
CA GLY A 113 8.40 15.63 38.14
C GLY A 113 8.48 14.15 37.72
N PHE A 114 9.05 13.29 38.55
CA PHE A 114 9.19 11.86 38.32
C PHE A 114 7.82 11.15 38.16
N GLY A 115 6.81 11.54 38.94
CA GLY A 115 5.46 10.97 38.81
C GLY A 115 4.81 11.27 37.46
N ALA A 116 4.87 12.52 37.02
CA ALA A 116 4.37 12.93 35.70
C ALA A 116 5.16 12.25 34.55
N TRP A 117 6.48 12.11 34.72
CA TRP A 117 7.32 11.36 33.78
C TRP A 117 6.89 9.89 33.68
N LEU A 118 6.65 9.20 34.81
CA LEU A 118 6.16 7.81 34.80
C LEU A 118 4.81 7.67 34.09
N VAL A 119 3.85 8.57 34.35
CA VAL A 119 2.55 8.58 33.68
C VAL A 119 2.73 8.72 32.17
N TRP A 120 3.57 9.66 31.73
CA TRP A 120 3.85 9.87 30.31
C TRP A 120 4.49 8.64 29.65
N VAL A 121 5.48 8.03 30.29
CA VAL A 121 6.15 6.81 29.79
C VAL A 121 5.18 5.64 29.70
N ILE A 122 4.41 5.38 30.77
CA ILE A 122 3.46 4.25 30.80
C ILE A 122 2.42 4.38 29.70
N ILE A 123 1.79 5.56 29.55
CA ILE A 123 0.80 5.78 28.49
C ILE A 123 1.42 5.59 27.11
N SER A 124 2.62 6.13 26.88
CA SER A 124 3.33 6.02 25.61
C SER A 124 3.68 4.56 25.29
N CYS A 125 4.18 3.80 26.27
CA CYS A 125 4.48 2.38 26.12
C CYS A 125 3.23 1.54 25.85
N LEU A 126 2.10 1.82 26.52
CA LEU A 126 0.85 1.11 26.27
C LEU A 126 0.32 1.33 24.85
N LEU A 127 0.31 2.59 24.38
CA LEU A 127 -0.10 2.91 23.01
C LEU A 127 0.84 2.27 21.98
N ALA A 128 2.16 2.31 22.23
CA ALA A 128 3.15 1.66 21.37
C ALA A 128 3.00 0.13 21.34
N ALA A 129 2.69 -0.50 22.47
CA ALA A 129 2.45 -1.94 22.55
C ALA A 129 1.21 -2.36 21.74
N VAL A 130 0.14 -1.56 21.77
CA VAL A 130 -1.05 -1.80 20.92
C VAL A 130 -0.71 -1.63 19.44
N ALA A 131 0.01 -0.58 19.06
CA ALA A 131 0.46 -0.38 17.68
C ALA A 131 1.31 -1.56 17.19
N GLY A 132 2.30 -1.97 17.99
CA GLY A 132 3.15 -3.11 17.72
C GLY A 132 2.35 -4.41 17.58
N GLY A 133 1.42 -4.67 18.51
CA GLY A 133 0.58 -5.85 18.49
C GLY A 133 -0.34 -5.96 17.28
N LEU A 134 -0.88 -4.83 16.79
CA LEU A 134 -1.65 -4.79 15.56
C LEU A 134 -0.81 -5.23 14.35
N VAL A 135 0.44 -4.77 14.25
CA VAL A 135 1.31 -5.13 13.12
C VAL A 135 1.89 -6.53 13.27
N SER A 136 2.38 -6.91 14.46
CA SER A 136 3.08 -8.18 14.66
C SER A 136 2.15 -9.39 14.69
N HIS A 137 0.94 -9.25 15.25
CA HIS A 137 0.03 -10.38 15.43
C HIS A 137 -1.17 -10.38 14.48
N VAL A 138 -1.62 -9.23 13.97
CA VAL A 138 -2.79 -9.19 13.07
C VAL A 138 -2.36 -9.26 11.60
N GLU A 139 -1.48 -8.38 11.16
CA GLU A 139 -1.04 -8.34 9.75
C GLU A 139 0.36 -7.73 9.60
N PRO A 140 1.41 -8.56 9.45
CA PRO A 140 2.80 -8.08 9.29
C PRO A 140 3.02 -7.21 8.05
N LEU A 141 2.22 -7.40 6.99
CA LEU A 141 2.26 -6.57 5.79
C LEU A 141 1.83 -5.11 6.03
N ALA A 142 1.25 -4.81 7.20
CA ALA A 142 0.94 -3.45 7.61
C ALA A 142 2.17 -2.68 8.14
N ALA A 143 3.33 -3.32 8.29
CA ALA A 143 4.55 -2.67 8.75
C ALA A 143 5.01 -1.54 7.79
N GLY A 144 5.60 -0.50 8.37
CA GLY A 144 6.18 0.62 7.61
C GLY A 144 5.16 1.41 6.79
N SER A 145 5.67 2.16 5.81
CA SER A 145 4.88 3.11 5.00
C SER A 145 3.87 2.40 4.10
N GLY A 146 4.27 1.33 3.38
CA GLY A 146 3.42 0.67 2.38
C GLY A 146 3.61 1.16 0.95
N ILE A 147 4.34 2.26 0.75
CA ILE A 147 4.63 2.80 -0.58
C ILE A 147 5.44 1.81 -1.44
N PRO A 148 6.51 1.15 -0.95
CA PRO A 148 7.23 0.14 -1.74
C PRO A 148 6.34 -1.03 -2.17
N GLU A 149 5.46 -1.49 -1.30
CA GLU A 149 4.53 -2.59 -1.57
C GLU A 149 3.47 -2.19 -2.60
N LEU A 150 3.02 -0.93 -2.56
CA LEU A 150 2.10 -0.39 -3.55
C LEU A 150 2.77 -0.17 -4.90
N LYS A 151 4.02 0.31 -4.91
CA LYS A 151 4.85 0.45 -6.11
C LYS A 151 5.06 -0.92 -6.76
N THR A 152 5.45 -1.93 -6.01
CA THR A 152 5.60 -3.30 -6.53
C THR A 152 4.29 -3.85 -7.07
N TYR A 153 3.16 -3.61 -6.38
CA TYR A 153 1.83 -3.98 -6.90
C TYR A 153 1.53 -3.29 -8.23
N LEU A 154 1.65 -1.96 -8.32
CA LEU A 154 1.35 -1.19 -9.54
C LEU A 154 2.28 -1.52 -10.73
N ASN A 155 3.48 -2.02 -10.44
CA ASN A 155 4.45 -2.49 -11.43
C ASN A 155 4.25 -3.96 -11.84
N GLY A 156 3.17 -4.62 -11.37
CA GLY A 156 2.78 -5.94 -11.85
C GLY A 156 3.21 -7.11 -10.97
N VAL A 157 3.73 -6.88 -9.77
CA VAL A 157 4.07 -7.96 -8.83
C VAL A 157 2.89 -8.23 -7.89
N HIS A 158 2.42 -9.46 -7.84
CA HIS A 158 1.32 -9.86 -6.97
C HIS A 158 1.80 -10.11 -5.53
N LEU A 159 1.59 -9.13 -4.64
CA LEU A 159 1.80 -9.29 -3.21
C LEU A 159 0.56 -9.87 -2.53
N ARG A 160 0.64 -11.15 -2.15
CA ARG A 160 -0.43 -11.86 -1.46
C ARG A 160 -0.78 -11.17 -0.14
N GLY A 161 -2.04 -10.77 0.02
CA GLY A 161 -2.53 -10.16 1.26
C GLY A 161 -2.44 -8.64 1.32
N LEU A 162 -1.80 -7.99 0.35
CA LEU A 162 -1.61 -6.53 0.34
C LEU A 162 -2.94 -5.77 0.42
N LEU A 163 -3.91 -6.14 -0.42
CA LEU A 163 -5.20 -5.45 -0.55
C LEU A 163 -6.29 -5.98 0.39
N ARG A 164 -5.93 -6.63 1.50
CA ARG A 164 -6.92 -7.14 2.48
C ARG A 164 -7.42 -6.03 3.39
N ILE A 165 -8.69 -6.11 3.77
CA ILE A 165 -9.30 -5.21 4.77
C ILE A 165 -8.57 -5.30 6.13
N LYS A 166 -8.05 -6.47 6.48
CA LYS A 166 -7.23 -6.65 7.70
C LYS A 166 -5.98 -5.76 7.66
N THR A 167 -5.28 -5.71 6.52
CA THR A 167 -4.11 -4.84 6.30
C THR A 167 -4.47 -3.37 6.43
N LEU A 168 -5.62 -2.95 5.88
CA LEU A 168 -6.10 -1.57 6.01
C LEU A 168 -6.35 -1.20 7.47
N ALA A 169 -7.06 -2.05 8.21
CA ALA A 169 -7.39 -1.81 9.61
C ALA A 169 -6.15 -1.79 10.50
N ALA A 170 -5.23 -2.76 10.32
CA ALA A 170 -3.99 -2.84 11.08
C ALA A 170 -3.08 -1.63 10.78
N LYS A 171 -3.00 -1.18 9.53
CA LYS A 171 -2.16 -0.05 9.13
C LYS A 171 -2.70 1.28 9.63
N LEU A 172 -3.96 1.61 9.32
CA LEU A 172 -4.56 2.89 9.73
C LEU A 172 -4.81 2.97 11.25
N GLY A 173 -5.15 1.84 11.89
CA GLY A 173 -5.22 1.76 13.34
C GLY A 173 -3.83 1.88 13.97
N GLY A 174 -2.86 1.10 13.50
CA GLY A 174 -1.49 1.08 13.99
C GLY A 174 -0.82 2.46 13.94
N ILE A 175 -1.00 3.22 12.85
CA ILE A 175 -0.43 4.58 12.77
C ILE A 175 -1.08 5.56 13.75
N ALA A 176 -2.39 5.44 14.02
CA ALA A 176 -3.06 6.27 15.01
C ALA A 176 -2.47 6.06 16.41
N PHE A 177 -2.25 4.80 16.79
CA PHE A 177 -1.60 4.44 18.06
C PHE A 177 -0.13 4.84 18.10
N SER A 178 0.64 4.65 17.01
CA SER A 178 2.05 5.05 16.93
C SER A 178 2.26 6.55 17.11
N ILE A 179 1.45 7.37 16.44
CA ILE A 179 1.50 8.84 16.60
C ILE A 179 1.02 9.24 17.99
N GLY A 180 -0.06 8.62 18.49
CA GLY A 180 -0.56 8.84 19.86
C GLY A 180 0.49 8.51 20.93
N ALA A 181 1.29 7.45 20.72
CA ALA A 181 2.40 7.07 21.58
C ALA A 181 3.57 8.09 21.54
N GLY A 182 3.62 8.97 20.55
CA GLY A 182 4.72 9.93 20.36
C GLY A 182 5.96 9.32 19.69
N LEU A 183 5.79 8.20 18.96
CA LEU A 183 6.86 7.68 18.11
C LEU A 183 7.14 8.65 16.96
N ILE A 184 8.39 8.71 16.51
CA ILE A 184 8.81 9.52 15.35
C ILE A 184 8.30 8.85 14.07
N ALA A 185 7.01 9.01 13.79
CA ALA A 185 6.32 8.44 12.65
C ALA A 185 5.32 9.43 12.05
N GLY A 186 5.15 9.37 10.73
CA GLY A 186 4.19 10.19 9.98
C GLY A 186 3.05 9.35 9.41
N LYS A 187 1.85 9.93 9.35
CA LYS A 187 0.65 9.30 8.76
C LYS A 187 0.63 9.31 7.24
N GLU A 188 1.46 10.15 6.62
CA GLU A 188 1.41 10.41 5.18
C GLU A 188 1.63 9.13 4.36
N GLY A 189 2.70 8.38 4.63
CA GLY A 189 2.96 7.10 3.95
C GLY A 189 1.84 6.05 4.12
N PRO A 190 1.40 5.76 5.36
CA PRO A 190 0.26 4.89 5.61
C PRO A 190 -1.04 5.32 4.93
N PHE A 191 -1.29 6.63 4.73
CA PHE A 191 -2.45 7.12 3.99
C PHE A 191 -2.35 6.85 2.49
N VAL A 192 -1.17 7.01 1.89
CA VAL A 192 -0.92 6.62 0.49
C VAL A 192 -1.26 5.14 0.27
N HIS A 193 -0.73 4.26 1.13
CA HIS A 193 -1.04 2.84 1.05
C HIS A 193 -2.52 2.55 1.34
N GLY A 194 -3.10 3.18 2.35
CA GLY A 194 -4.51 3.05 2.70
C GLY A 194 -5.44 3.39 1.54
N GLY A 195 -5.14 4.47 0.79
CA GLY A 195 -5.88 4.84 -0.40
C GLY A 195 -5.82 3.77 -1.50
N GLY A 196 -4.63 3.21 -1.76
CA GLY A 196 -4.46 2.08 -2.67
C GLY A 196 -5.26 0.84 -2.26
N LEU A 197 -5.31 0.53 -0.97
CA LEU A 197 -6.12 -0.56 -0.40
C LEU A 197 -7.63 -0.32 -0.60
N VAL A 198 -8.09 0.93 -0.39
CA VAL A 198 -9.48 1.31 -0.65
C VAL A 198 -9.80 1.14 -2.14
N GLY A 199 -8.95 1.62 -3.04
CA GLY A 199 -9.13 1.44 -4.49
C GLY A 199 -9.19 -0.02 -4.93
N GLY A 200 -8.27 -0.85 -4.44
CA GLY A 200 -8.26 -2.29 -4.71
C GLY A 200 -9.40 -3.08 -4.07
N GLY A 201 -9.88 -2.63 -2.91
CA GLY A 201 -10.99 -3.26 -2.19
C GLY A 201 -12.35 -2.95 -2.80
N LEU A 202 -12.61 -1.69 -3.15
CA LEU A 202 -13.87 -1.26 -3.77
C LEU A 202 -14.05 -1.86 -5.16
N SER A 203 -12.98 -1.91 -5.96
CA SER A 203 -12.99 -2.48 -7.31
C SER A 203 -13.26 -3.99 -7.34
N ALA A 204 -12.99 -4.72 -6.25
CA ALA A 204 -13.28 -6.15 -6.15
C ALA A 204 -14.79 -6.46 -6.02
N PHE A 205 -15.61 -5.48 -5.61
CA PHE A 205 -17.05 -5.63 -5.35
C PHE A 205 -17.33 -6.91 -4.54
N GLY A 206 -16.73 -6.99 -3.36
CA GLY A 206 -16.75 -8.16 -2.51
C GLY A 206 -15.57 -8.18 -1.57
N SER A 207 -15.67 -8.93 -0.49
CA SER A 207 -14.59 -9.13 0.46
C SER A 207 -14.43 -10.60 0.75
N HIS A 208 -13.28 -11.15 0.39
CA HIS A 208 -12.90 -12.51 0.77
C HIS A 208 -12.81 -12.67 2.29
N THR A 209 -12.46 -11.60 3.01
CA THR A 209 -12.39 -11.60 4.48
C THR A 209 -13.77 -11.60 5.14
N LEU A 210 -14.75 -10.93 4.54
CA LEU A 210 -16.13 -10.84 5.08
C LEU A 210 -17.07 -11.89 4.46
N GLY A 211 -16.58 -12.77 3.58
CA GLY A 211 -17.35 -13.86 2.99
C GLY A 211 -18.45 -13.43 2.00
N PHE A 212 -18.52 -12.15 1.62
CA PHE A 212 -19.53 -11.65 0.70
C PHE A 212 -18.92 -11.36 -0.69
N ARG A 213 -19.63 -11.78 -1.74
CA ARG A 213 -19.25 -11.54 -3.13
C ARG A 213 -20.48 -11.06 -3.90
N THR A 214 -20.51 -9.82 -4.39
CA THR A 214 -21.59 -9.37 -5.26
C THR A 214 -21.40 -9.94 -6.67
N LYS A 215 -22.51 -10.31 -7.31
CA LYS A 215 -22.50 -10.89 -8.67
C LYS A 215 -22.39 -9.83 -9.77
N LYS A 216 -22.69 -8.56 -9.46
CA LYS A 216 -22.66 -7.43 -10.41
C LYS A 216 -22.09 -6.18 -9.74
N PRO A 217 -21.38 -5.31 -10.48
CA PRO A 217 -20.92 -5.48 -11.86
C PRO A 217 -19.69 -6.41 -11.95
N SER A 218 -19.71 -7.38 -12.88
CA SER A 218 -18.59 -8.32 -13.07
C SER A 218 -17.49 -7.79 -13.99
N HIS A 219 -17.74 -6.69 -14.71
CA HIS A 219 -16.86 -6.16 -15.76
C HIS A 219 -15.51 -5.64 -15.23
N PHE A 220 -15.46 -5.20 -13.97
CA PHE A 220 -14.25 -4.62 -13.36
C PHE A 220 -13.34 -5.64 -12.67
N ARG A 221 -13.62 -6.93 -12.81
CA ARG A 221 -12.81 -8.01 -12.23
C ARG A 221 -11.64 -8.41 -13.14
N ASN A 222 -11.01 -7.41 -13.75
CA ASN A 222 -9.77 -7.55 -14.48
C ASN A 222 -8.64 -6.89 -13.70
N ASP A 223 -7.43 -7.43 -13.80
CA ASP A 223 -6.24 -6.91 -13.14
C ASP A 223 -5.85 -5.52 -13.64
N ALA A 224 -6.10 -5.22 -14.93
CA ALA A 224 -5.89 -3.87 -15.49
C ALA A 224 -6.79 -2.81 -14.82
N ASP A 225 -8.09 -3.07 -14.73
CA ASP A 225 -9.04 -2.13 -14.09
C ASP A 225 -8.76 -1.98 -12.60
N LYS A 226 -8.47 -3.09 -11.94
CA LYS A 226 -8.10 -3.09 -10.53
C LYS A 226 -6.83 -2.27 -10.29
N ARG A 227 -5.83 -2.36 -11.16
CA ARG A 227 -4.63 -1.51 -11.12
C ARG A 227 -4.98 -0.03 -11.24
N ASP A 228 -5.83 0.34 -12.20
CA ASP A 228 -6.26 1.73 -12.37
C ASP A 228 -6.97 2.27 -11.11
N PHE A 229 -7.84 1.48 -10.48
CA PHE A 229 -8.50 1.90 -9.23
C PHE A 229 -7.54 1.97 -8.04
N VAL A 230 -6.56 1.06 -7.94
CA VAL A 230 -5.50 1.11 -6.92
C VAL A 230 -4.62 2.35 -7.14
N ALA A 231 -4.28 2.69 -8.39
CA ALA A 231 -3.52 3.90 -8.72
C ALA A 231 -4.32 5.16 -8.33
N ILE A 232 -5.59 5.25 -8.72
CA ILE A 232 -6.47 6.35 -8.31
C ILE A 232 -6.55 6.45 -6.78
N GLY A 233 -6.73 5.33 -6.08
CA GLY A 233 -6.73 5.30 -4.62
C GLY A 233 -5.40 5.75 -4.00
N THR A 234 -4.28 5.38 -4.61
CA THR A 234 -2.94 5.83 -4.21
C THR A 234 -2.85 7.35 -4.27
N ALA A 235 -3.29 7.94 -5.38
CA ALA A 235 -3.32 9.38 -5.58
C ALA A 235 -4.22 10.09 -4.56
N VAL A 236 -5.39 9.53 -4.28
CA VAL A 236 -6.29 10.02 -3.22
C VAL A 236 -5.61 9.98 -1.86
N GLY A 237 -4.89 8.90 -1.54
CA GLY A 237 -4.14 8.80 -0.29
C GLY A 237 -3.10 9.91 -0.14
N VAL A 238 -2.38 10.25 -1.21
CA VAL A 238 -1.42 11.38 -1.23
C VAL A 238 -2.16 12.72 -1.10
N ALA A 239 -3.25 12.91 -1.84
CA ALA A 239 -4.03 14.14 -1.79
C ALA A 239 -4.61 14.41 -0.39
N VAL A 240 -5.11 13.37 0.27
CA VAL A 240 -5.65 13.43 1.64
C VAL A 240 -4.55 13.65 2.69
N ALA A 241 -3.37 13.07 2.48
CA ALA A 241 -2.19 13.27 3.31
C ALA A 241 -1.70 14.73 3.28
N PHE A 242 -1.52 15.28 2.08
CA PHE A 242 -0.83 16.57 1.89
C PHE A 242 -1.73 17.75 1.54
N GLY A 243 -3.03 17.53 1.34
CA GLY A 243 -3.95 18.57 0.86
C GLY A 243 -3.65 19.03 -0.57
N ALA A 244 -3.06 18.16 -1.40
CA ALA A 244 -2.58 18.49 -2.73
C ALA A 244 -3.15 17.54 -3.80
N PRO A 245 -4.34 17.82 -4.37
CA PRO A 245 -5.01 16.94 -5.32
C PRO A 245 -4.20 16.64 -6.59
N ILE A 246 -3.60 17.69 -7.18
CA ILE A 246 -2.77 17.57 -8.39
C ILE A 246 -1.45 16.85 -8.06
N GLY A 247 -0.84 17.19 -6.92
CA GLY A 247 0.39 16.55 -6.46
C GLY A 247 0.22 15.05 -6.22
N GLY A 248 -0.92 14.61 -5.69
CA GLY A 248 -1.21 13.20 -5.48
C GLY A 248 -1.32 12.39 -6.78
N MET A 249 -1.93 12.98 -7.81
CA MET A 249 -1.98 12.37 -9.14
C MET A 249 -0.60 12.30 -9.79
N LEU A 250 0.17 13.38 -9.75
CA LEU A 250 1.53 13.40 -10.30
C LEU A 250 2.43 12.38 -9.60
N PHE A 251 2.39 12.31 -8.26
CA PHE A 251 3.14 11.31 -7.49
C PHE A 251 2.81 9.88 -7.94
N THR A 252 1.53 9.58 -8.18
CA THR A 252 1.13 8.22 -8.59
C THR A 252 1.62 7.87 -9.98
N VAL A 253 1.66 8.85 -10.89
CA VAL A 253 2.17 8.68 -12.25
C VAL A 253 3.70 8.56 -12.28
N GLU A 254 4.40 9.36 -11.47
CA GLU A 254 5.86 9.38 -11.42
C GLU A 254 6.44 8.19 -10.65
N GLU A 255 5.87 7.88 -9.48
CA GLU A 255 6.44 6.92 -8.53
C GLU A 255 5.67 5.60 -8.44
N GLY A 256 4.38 5.62 -8.78
CA GLY A 256 3.47 4.49 -8.57
C GLY A 256 3.41 3.53 -9.74
N ALA A 257 2.95 4.00 -10.90
CA ALA A 257 2.58 3.15 -12.03
C ALA A 257 3.40 3.46 -13.30
N SER A 258 4.04 2.44 -13.89
CA SER A 258 4.76 2.58 -15.17
C SER A 258 3.84 2.82 -16.37
N PHE A 259 2.56 2.47 -16.25
CA PHE A 259 1.58 2.59 -17.34
C PHE A 259 0.32 3.29 -16.84
N HIS A 260 -0.08 4.33 -17.55
CA HIS A 260 -1.23 5.16 -17.20
C HIS A 260 -2.07 5.49 -18.43
N SER A 261 -3.39 5.46 -18.28
CA SER A 261 -4.34 5.87 -19.32
C SER A 261 -4.85 7.29 -19.07
N THR A 262 -5.11 8.06 -20.13
CA THR A 262 -5.69 9.41 -20.01
C THR A 262 -7.03 9.39 -19.27
N GLY A 263 -7.83 8.34 -19.47
CA GLY A 263 -9.10 8.17 -18.75
C GLY A 263 -8.90 7.92 -17.25
N MET A 264 -7.86 7.17 -16.85
CA MET A 264 -7.50 7.01 -15.43
C MET A 264 -7.07 8.35 -14.81
N LEU A 265 -6.30 9.16 -15.54
CA LEU A 265 -5.84 10.47 -15.04
C LEU A 265 -7.00 11.40 -14.69
N TRP A 266 -7.96 11.58 -15.60
CA TRP A 266 -9.10 12.46 -15.35
C TRP A 266 -10.00 11.97 -14.21
N ARG A 267 -10.25 10.66 -14.14
CA ARG A 267 -10.98 10.04 -13.03
C ARG A 267 -10.24 10.18 -11.70
N GLY A 268 -8.92 10.06 -11.73
CA GLY A 268 -8.05 10.23 -10.58
C GLY A 268 -8.04 11.66 -10.05
N VAL A 269 -7.89 12.66 -10.93
CA VAL A 269 -7.97 14.08 -10.56
C VAL A 269 -9.32 14.40 -9.93
N LEU A 270 -10.42 13.87 -10.45
CA LEU A 270 -11.73 14.05 -9.83
C LEU A 270 -11.79 13.41 -8.43
N ALA A 271 -11.22 12.22 -8.26
CA ALA A 271 -11.24 11.51 -6.99
C ALA A 271 -10.37 12.17 -5.91
N THR A 272 -9.32 12.89 -6.30
CA THR A 272 -8.40 13.59 -5.38
C THR A 272 -8.93 14.95 -4.90
N CYS A 273 -9.92 15.52 -5.59
CA CYS A 273 -10.64 16.73 -5.20
C CYS A 273 -11.68 16.47 -4.09
#